data_AF-A0A0N4TD62-F1
#
_entry.id   AF-A0A0N4TD62-F1
#
_cell.length_a   1.000
_cell.length_b   1.000
_cell.length_c   1.000
_cell.angle_alpha   90.00
_cell.angle_beta   90.00
_cell.angle_gamma   90.00
#
_symmetry.space_group_name_H-M   'P 1'
#
loop_
_entity.id
_entity.type
_entity.pdbx_description
1 polymer ?
#
loop_
_entity_poly.entity_id
_entity_poly.type
_entity_poly.pdbx_seq_one_letter_code
_entity_poly.pdbx_strand_id
1 'polypeptide(L)' 'MTSTKDGATWCPVPVIGTQCPSSSIFHYYKCCGTANKECCFNLQTWVIVVLAVIAVMMLASFVLSVLRCLFCRR' A
#
# COMPACT_ATOMS: atom_id res chain seq x y z
N MET A 1 -4.89 -7.74 -15.99
CA MET A 1 -5.51 -6.56 -15.34
C MET A 1 -6.49 -6.00 -16.34
N THR A 2 -7.79 -6.17 -16.10
CA THR A 2 -8.82 -5.69 -17.02
C THR A 2 -9.35 -4.37 -16.49
N SER A 3 -8.52 -3.32 -16.59
CA SER A 3 -8.90 -1.96 -16.24
C SER A 3 -9.54 -1.30 -17.46
N THR A 4 -10.76 -0.76 -17.27
CA THR A 4 -11.41 0.07 -18.28
C THR A 4 -10.73 1.46 -18.31
N LYS A 5 -10.85 2.20 -19.41
CA LYS A 5 -10.27 3.55 -19.60
C LYS A 5 -10.62 4.55 -18.48
N ASP A 6 -11.70 4.29 -17.73
CA ASP A 6 -12.18 5.12 -16.63
C ASP A 6 -11.56 4.78 -15.25
N GLY A 7 -10.54 3.91 -15.20
CA GLY A 7 -9.89 3.49 -13.95
C GLY A 7 -10.69 2.49 -13.11
N ALA A 8 -11.88 2.09 -13.55
CA ALA A 8 -12.68 1.05 -12.93
C ALA A 8 -12.03 -0.33 -13.11
N THR A 9 -11.80 -1.02 -12.00
CA THR A 9 -11.31 -2.41 -11.98
C THR A 9 -12.49 -3.36 -11.81
N TRP A 10 -12.55 -4.41 -12.63
CA TRP A 10 -13.63 -5.40 -12.61
C TRP A 10 -13.08 -6.81 -12.43
N CYS A 11 -13.76 -7.63 -11.63
CA CYS A 11 -13.33 -8.99 -11.31
C CYS A 11 -14.46 -10.02 -11.52
N PRO A 12 -14.22 -11.13 -12.26
CA PRO A 12 -12.98 -11.49 -12.94
C PRO A 12 -12.75 -10.73 -14.27
N VAL A 13 -13.83 -10.28 -14.92
CA VAL A 13 -13.79 -9.51 -16.19
C VAL A 13 -14.95 -8.51 -16.25
N PRO A 14 -14.86 -7.41 -17.02
CA PRO A 14 -15.89 -6.36 -17.06
C PRO A 14 -17.28 -6.79 -17.53
N VAL A 15 -17.39 -7.91 -18.27
CA VAL A 15 -18.66 -8.34 -18.89
C VAL A 15 -19.54 -9.15 -17.93
N ILE A 16 -18.93 -9.97 -17.07
CA ILE A 16 -19.63 -10.89 -16.16
C ILE A 16 -19.25 -10.68 -14.68
N GLY A 17 -18.29 -9.79 -14.43
CA GLY A 17 -17.71 -9.56 -13.13
C GLY A 17 -18.39 -8.43 -12.37
N THR A 18 -18.00 -8.27 -11.12
CA THR A 18 -18.40 -7.15 -10.27
C THR A 18 -17.36 -6.05 -10.35
N GLN A 19 -17.82 -4.80 -10.22
CA GLN A 19 -16.93 -3.65 -10.15
C GLN A 19 -16.29 -3.59 -8.75
N CYS A 20 -14.96 -3.48 -8.71
CA CYS A 20 -14.25 -3.20 -7.47
C CYS A 20 -14.45 -1.74 -7.05
N PRO A 21 -14.22 -1.41 -5.77
CA PRO A 21 -14.25 -0.04 -5.31
C PRO A 21 -13.27 0.84 -6.09
N SER A 22 -13.57 2.14 -6.18
CA SER A 22 -12.67 3.10 -6.84
C SER A 22 -11.30 3.08 -6.18
N SER A 23 -10.26 2.95 -7.00
CA SER A 23 -8.89 3.20 -6.56
C SER A 23 -8.69 4.68 -6.19
N SER A 24 -7.72 4.94 -5.33
CA SER A 24 -7.29 6.28 -4.93
C SER A 24 -5.80 6.47 -5.24
N ILE A 25 -5.27 7.65 -4.92
CA ILE A 25 -3.83 7.92 -5.07
C ILE A 25 -3.01 7.02 -4.13
N PHE A 26 -3.52 6.59 -2.99
CA PHE A 26 -2.75 5.80 -2.02
C PHE A 26 -2.86 4.28 -2.22
N HIS A 27 -3.93 3.83 -2.87
CA HIS A 27 -4.27 2.42 -2.96
C HIS A 27 -5.02 2.10 -4.24
N TYR A 28 -4.90 0.88 -4.69
CA TYR A 28 -5.64 0.34 -5.81
C TYR A 28 -6.20 -1.04 -5.46
N TYR A 29 -7.17 -1.50 -6.24
CA TYR A 29 -7.71 -2.84 -6.10
C TYR A 29 -7.23 -3.74 -7.24
N LYS A 30 -7.01 -5.02 -6.95
CA LYS A 30 -6.66 -6.05 -7.93
C LYS A 30 -7.52 -7.29 -7.72
N CYS A 31 -7.78 -8.00 -8.81
CA CYS A 31 -8.48 -9.27 -8.72
C CYS A 31 -7.60 -10.34 -8.05
N CYS A 32 -8.18 -11.08 -7.12
CA CYS A 32 -7.53 -12.12 -6.34
C CYS A 32 -8.54 -13.22 -5.96
N GLY A 33 -8.10 -14.17 -5.13
CA GLY A 33 -8.93 -15.28 -4.66
C GLY A 33 -9.22 -16.31 -5.75
N THR A 34 -10.14 -17.23 -5.45
CA THR A 34 -10.45 -18.35 -6.34
C THR A 34 -11.06 -17.86 -7.64
N ALA A 35 -10.36 -18.09 -8.76
CA ALA A 35 -10.72 -17.63 -10.10
C ALA A 35 -10.82 -16.09 -10.27
N ASN A 36 -10.04 -15.32 -9.51
CA ASN A 36 -9.95 -13.85 -9.63
C ASN A 36 -11.29 -13.13 -9.43
N LYS A 37 -12.17 -13.69 -8.59
CA LYS A 37 -13.51 -13.16 -8.34
C LYS A 37 -13.54 -12.09 -7.25
N GLU A 38 -12.47 -11.96 -6.48
CA GLU A 38 -12.43 -11.08 -5.31
C GLU A 38 -11.62 -9.81 -5.59
N CYS A 39 -12.00 -8.71 -4.96
CA CYS A 39 -11.27 -7.44 -5.03
C CYS A 39 -10.33 -7.31 -3.83
N CYS A 40 -9.03 -7.51 -4.05
CA CYS A 40 -8.01 -7.30 -3.03
C CYS A 40 -7.50 -5.86 -3.02
N PHE A 41 -7.47 -5.27 -1.83
CA PHE A 41 -6.84 -3.97 -1.58
C PHE A 41 -5.32 -4.09 -1.66
N ASN A 42 -4.68 -3.13 -2.32
CA ASN A 42 -3.23 -3.06 -2.38
C ASN A 42 -2.78 -1.60 -2.33
N LEU A 43 -1.69 -1.32 -1.62
CA LEU A 43 -1.13 0.02 -1.60
C LEU A 43 -0.38 0.30 -2.91
N GLN A 44 -0.31 1.57 -3.30
CA GLN A 44 0.61 1.99 -4.35
C GLN A 44 2.06 1.83 -3.87
N THR A 45 2.95 1.42 -4.78
CA THR A 45 4.38 1.20 -4.46
C THR A 45 5.02 2.44 -3.86
N TRP A 46 4.67 3.63 -4.34
CA TRP A 46 5.22 4.89 -3.80
C TRP A 46 4.83 5.11 -2.33
N VAL A 47 3.63 4.71 -1.91
CA VAL A 47 3.20 4.81 -0.50
C VAL A 47 4.05 3.90 0.38
N ILE A 48 4.30 2.67 -0.07
CA ILE A 48 5.14 1.71 0.65
C ILE A 48 6.55 2.28 0.83
N VAL A 49 7.13 2.85 -0.23
CA VAL A 49 8.47 3.48 -0.17
C VAL A 49 8.50 4.64 0.82
N VAL A 50 7.51 5.54 0.78
CA VAL A 50 7.42 6.69 1.71
C VAL A 50 7.31 6.23 3.16
N LEU A 51 6.44 5.25 3.44
CA LEU A 51 6.28 4.70 4.78
C LEU A 51 7.57 4.05 5.30
N ALA A 52 8.28 3.31 4.44
CA ALA A 52 9.56 2.71 4.79
C ALA A 52 10.62 3.76 5.17
N VAL A 53 10.73 4.84 4.40
CA VAL A 53 11.67 5.94 4.68
C VAL A 53 11.34 6.62 6.02
N ILE A 54 10.06 6.92 6.26
CA ILE A 54 9.61 7.53 7.53
C ILE A 54 9.97 6.61 8.72
N ALA A 55 9.70 5.31 8.61
CA ALA A 55 10.02 4.34 9.65
C ALA A 55 11.52 4.31 9.96
N VAL A 56 12.38 4.29 8.93
CA VAL A 56 13.84 4.32 9.12
C VAL A 56 14.30 5.60 9.80
N MET A 57 13.77 6.76 9.40
CA MET A 57 14.11 8.05 10.01
C MET A 57 13.70 8.13 11.48
N MET A 58 12.52 7.62 11.82
CA MET A 58 12.05 7.54 13.20
C MET A 58 12.93 6.61 14.04
N LEU A 59 13.27 5.43 13.52
CA LEU A 59 14.15 4.48 14.19
C LEU A 59 15.55 5.07 14.40
N ALA A 60 16.12 5.72 13.38
CA ALA A 60 17.42 6.38 13.50
C ALA A 60 17.39 7.48 14.56
N SER A 61 16.35 8.32 14.56
CA SER A 61 16.17 9.38 15.56
C SER A 61 16.03 8.82 16.96
N PHE A 62 15.22 7.76 17.14
CA PHE A 62 15.04 7.09 18.42
C PHE A 62 16.34 6.48 18.93
N VAL A 63 17.10 5.79 18.08
CA VAL A 63 18.41 5.22 18.43
C VAL A 63 19.39 6.34 18.82
N LEU A 64 19.46 7.43 18.06
CA LEU A 64 20.32 8.58 18.39
C LEU A 64 19.93 9.22 19.71
N SER A 65 18.64 9.39 19.99
CA SER A 65 18.13 9.90 21.27
C SER A 65 18.52 8.98 22.44
N VAL A 66 18.35 7.67 22.29
CA VAL A 66 18.72 6.69 23.32
C VAL A 66 20.24 6.67 23.53
N LEU A 67 21.03 6.65 22.46
CA LEU A 67 22.49 6.73 22.56
C LEU A 67 22.93 8.01 23.25
N ARG A 68 22.36 9.18 22.89
CA ARG A 68 22.66 10.45 23.57
C ARG A 68 22.28 10.40 25.04
N CYS A 69 21.12 9.85 25.39
CA CYS A 69 20.72 9.67 26.78
C CYS A 69 21.66 8.74 27.56
N LEU A 70 22.16 7.66 26.95
CA LEU A 70 23.07 6.71 27.62
C LEU A 70 24.51 7.24 27.72
N PHE A 71 25.00 7.94 26.70
CA PHE A 71 26.36 8.48 26.66
C PHE A 71 26.51 9.85 27.34
N CYS A 72 25.47 10.67 27.43
CA CYS A 72 25.49 11.93 28.19
C CYS A 72 25.12 11.78 29.67
N ARG A 73 24.60 10.60 30.07
CA ARG A 73 24.28 10.28 31.48
C ARG A 73 25.36 9.43 32.18
N ARG A 74 26.40 9.02 31.44
CA ARG A 74 27.59 8.36 32.00
C ARG A 74 28.71 9.38 32.16
#